data_AF-A0A212JR61-F1
#
_entry.id   AF-A0A212JR61-F1
#
_cell.length_a   1.000
_cell.length_b   1.000
_cell.length_c   1.000
_cell.angle_alpha   90.00
_cell.angle_beta   90.00
_cell.angle_gamma   90.00
#
_symmetry.space_group_name_H-M   'P 1'
#
loop_
_entity.id
_entity.type
_entity.pdbx_description
1 polymer ?
#
loop_
_entity_poly.entity_id
_entity_poly.type
_entity_poly.pdbx_seq_one_letter_code
_entity_poly.pdbx_strand_id
1 'polypeptide(L)'
;MYDCKGSGLFKEGLICISKENKWGVLDSSGNEVIPFIYDDMAVEFSEELLAVGKNGKYGCIDKQGSEVVPFIYDDLRNFSEGRAAARMGNVWGFINKENKAVVPFAFETVYSYSEGLALVMQKGRNAYFIDKNGEVNIALKRSYNILDYAKMGFLALAVAGLVFMLIRALI
;
A
#
# COMPACT_ATOMS: atom_id res chain seq x y z
N MET A 1 -34.79 12.97 -4.22
CA MET A 1 -34.29 12.39 -5.48
C MET A 1 -32.80 12.19 -5.32
N TYR A 2 -32.27 11.00 -5.58
CA TYR A 2 -30.84 10.70 -5.47
C TYR A 2 -30.09 11.46 -6.58
N ASP A 3 -29.11 12.30 -6.24
CA ASP A 3 -28.23 12.99 -7.20
C ASP A 3 -27.08 12.03 -7.54
N CYS A 4 -27.29 11.15 -8.51
CA CYS A 4 -26.30 10.14 -8.90
C CYS A 4 -25.17 10.75 -9.73
N LYS A 5 -24.28 11.49 -9.09
CA LYS A 5 -22.98 11.90 -9.67
C LYS A 5 -21.89 10.82 -9.58
N GLY A 6 -22.21 9.68 -8.99
CA GLY A 6 -21.40 8.47 -8.99
C GLY A 6 -22.21 7.33 -8.40
N SER A 7 -22.40 6.27 -9.17
CA SER A 7 -23.08 5.04 -8.73
C SER A 7 -22.23 3.84 -9.13
N GLY A 8 -21.90 3.00 -8.16
CA GLY A 8 -21.19 1.74 -8.37
C GLY A 8 -21.99 0.58 -7.82
N LEU A 9 -22.04 -0.54 -8.55
CA LEU A 9 -22.58 -1.79 -8.04
C LEU A 9 -21.44 -2.58 -7.42
N PHE A 10 -21.58 -2.94 -6.14
CA PHE A 10 -20.71 -3.95 -5.55
C PHE A 10 -21.19 -5.34 -5.98
N LYS A 11 -20.27 -6.33 -5.95
CA LYS A 11 -20.69 -7.74 -5.91
C LYS A 11 -21.61 -7.94 -4.69
N GLU A 12 -22.64 -8.78 -4.83
CA GLU A 12 -23.67 -9.08 -3.80
C GLU A 12 -24.92 -8.18 -3.81
N GLY A 13 -25.11 -7.34 -4.83
CA GLY A 13 -26.36 -6.57 -4.99
C GLY A 13 -26.46 -5.36 -4.06
N LEU A 14 -25.33 -4.95 -3.48
CA LEU A 14 -25.18 -3.67 -2.79
C LEU A 14 -24.87 -2.56 -3.80
N ILE A 15 -25.45 -1.39 -3.57
CA ILE A 15 -25.36 -0.25 -4.47
C ILE A 15 -24.76 0.93 -3.71
N CYS A 16 -23.56 1.35 -4.12
CA CYS A 16 -22.93 2.56 -3.62
C CYS A 16 -23.50 3.77 -4.37
N ILE A 17 -24.03 4.74 -3.63
CA ILE A 17 -24.56 5.97 -4.21
C ILE A 17 -24.24 7.18 -3.34
N SER A 18 -24.16 8.34 -3.98
CA SER A 18 -24.12 9.63 -3.31
C SER A 18 -25.52 10.25 -3.19
N LYS A 19 -25.81 10.81 -2.02
CA LYS A 19 -27.01 11.60 -1.71
C LYS A 19 -26.56 12.84 -0.93
N GLU A 20 -26.91 14.02 -1.39
CA GLU A 20 -26.58 15.29 -0.71
C GLU A 20 -25.09 15.46 -0.40
N ASN A 21 -24.22 15.09 -1.36
CA ASN A 21 -22.76 15.07 -1.23
C ASN A 21 -22.20 14.12 -0.17
N LYS A 22 -23.00 13.15 0.30
CA LYS A 22 -22.56 12.07 1.18
C LYS A 22 -22.74 10.73 0.51
N TRP A 23 -21.76 9.85 0.69
CA TRP A 23 -21.80 8.48 0.21
C TRP A 23 -22.40 7.54 1.24
N GLY A 24 -23.19 6.59 0.75
CA GLY A 24 -23.80 5.51 1.51
C GLY A 24 -24.02 4.29 0.61
N VAL A 25 -24.48 3.20 1.21
CA VAL A 25 -24.73 1.94 0.49
C VAL A 25 -26.13 1.45 0.78
N LEU A 26 -26.85 1.10 -0.28
CA LEU A 26 -28.16 0.47 -0.23
C LEU A 26 -28.06 -1.01 -0.59
N ASP A 27 -29.00 -1.81 -0.10
CA ASP A 27 -29.25 -3.14 -0.64
C ASP A 27 -30.09 -3.10 -1.94
N SER A 28 -30.31 -4.25 -2.54
CA SER A 28 -31.10 -4.40 -3.78
C SER A 28 -32.57 -4.06 -3.63
N SER A 29 -33.09 -4.00 -2.40
CA SER A 29 -34.45 -3.56 -2.07
C SER A 29 -34.53 -2.06 -1.80
N GLY A 30 -33.39 -1.35 -1.80
CA GLY A 30 -33.30 0.07 -1.51
C GLY A 30 -33.20 0.41 -0.02
N ASN A 31 -32.99 -0.57 0.86
CA ASN A 31 -32.77 -0.32 2.28
C ASN A 31 -31.35 0.17 2.51
N GLU A 32 -31.18 1.08 3.45
CA GLU A 32 -29.86 1.58 3.85
C GLU A 32 -29.08 0.49 4.62
N VAL A 33 -27.91 0.13 4.09
CA VAL A 33 -26.95 -0.79 4.74
C VAL A 33 -25.82 0.00 5.37
N ILE A 34 -25.30 1.01 4.65
CA ILE A 34 -24.28 1.93 5.15
C ILE A 34 -24.84 3.36 5.04
N PRO A 35 -24.85 4.13 6.13
CA PRO A 35 -25.49 5.44 6.16
C PRO A 35 -24.80 6.48 5.27
N PHE A 36 -25.58 7.42 4.72
CA PHE A 36 -25.11 8.54 3.90
C PHE A 36 -24.39 9.62 4.74
N ILE A 37 -23.24 9.28 5.30
CA ILE A 37 -22.47 10.17 6.18
C ILE A 37 -21.02 10.37 5.73
N TYR A 38 -20.57 9.62 4.73
CA TYR A 38 -19.18 9.63 4.26
C TYR A 38 -18.96 10.69 3.19
N ASP A 39 -17.83 11.39 3.26
CA ASP A 39 -17.43 12.40 2.26
C ASP A 39 -16.88 11.75 1.00
N ASP A 40 -16.25 10.58 1.16
CA ASP A 40 -15.66 9.80 0.08
C ASP A 40 -15.78 8.30 0.40
N MET A 41 -15.78 7.47 -0.64
CA MET A 41 -15.96 6.02 -0.52
C MET A 41 -15.28 5.31 -1.68
N ALA A 42 -14.54 4.24 -1.38
CA ALA A 42 -13.94 3.40 -2.40
C ALA A 42 -15.01 2.77 -3.32
N VAL A 43 -14.61 2.48 -4.56
CA VAL A 43 -15.51 1.92 -5.59
C VAL A 43 -15.84 0.44 -5.38
N GLU A 44 -15.01 -0.27 -4.61
CA GLU A 44 -15.19 -1.69 -4.31
C GLU A 44 -14.69 -2.03 -2.91
N PHE A 45 -15.26 -3.08 -2.32
CA PHE A 45 -14.70 -3.73 -1.14
C PHE A 45 -13.38 -4.42 -1.52
N SER A 46 -12.37 -4.24 -0.69
CA SER A 46 -11.13 -5.02 -0.77
C SER A 46 -10.92 -5.79 0.53
N GLU A 47 -10.82 -7.12 0.40
CA GLU A 47 -10.68 -8.05 1.50
C GLU A 47 -11.70 -7.85 2.64
N GLU A 48 -12.98 -7.73 2.25
CA GLU A 48 -14.14 -7.49 3.12
C GLU A 48 -14.20 -6.10 3.79
N LEU A 49 -13.30 -5.18 3.42
CA LEU A 49 -13.25 -3.82 3.96
C LEU A 49 -13.48 -2.78 2.87
N LEU A 50 -14.09 -1.66 3.25
CA LEU A 50 -14.31 -0.50 2.38
C LEU A 50 -13.58 0.70 2.95
N ALA A 51 -12.65 1.28 2.18
CA ALA A 51 -12.02 2.54 2.54
C ALA A 51 -13.01 3.69 2.35
N VAL A 52 -13.11 4.55 3.36
CA VAL A 52 -14.09 5.64 3.42
C VAL A 52 -13.47 6.90 4.03
N GLY A 53 -13.87 8.05 3.53
CA GLY A 53 -13.55 9.37 4.05
C GLY A 53 -14.68 9.93 4.90
N LYS A 54 -14.36 10.45 6.09
CA LYS A 54 -15.32 11.12 6.99
C LYS A 54 -14.63 12.27 7.69
N ASN A 55 -15.22 13.46 7.62
CA ASN A 55 -14.73 14.70 8.20
C ASN A 55 -13.26 15.01 7.81
N GLY A 56 -12.91 14.75 6.55
CA GLY A 56 -11.56 14.99 6.02
C GLY A 56 -10.48 14.00 6.47
N LYS A 57 -10.86 12.90 7.14
CA LYS A 57 -9.97 11.80 7.50
C LYS A 57 -10.46 10.49 6.90
N TYR A 58 -9.55 9.55 6.70
CA TYR A 58 -9.83 8.25 6.12
C TYR A 58 -9.71 7.13 7.15
N GLY A 59 -10.56 6.13 6.99
CA GLY A 59 -10.63 4.90 7.76
C GLY A 59 -11.21 3.77 6.90
N CYS A 60 -11.53 2.64 7.54
CA CYS A 60 -12.20 1.53 6.88
C CYS A 60 -13.40 1.06 7.69
N ILE A 61 -14.42 0.63 6.96
CA ILE A 61 -15.60 -0.02 7.52
C ILE A 61 -15.76 -1.44 6.96
N ASP A 62 -16.45 -2.29 7.69
CA ASP A 62 -16.92 -3.59 7.20
C ASP A 62 -18.17 -3.45 6.31
N LYS A 63 -18.68 -4.58 5.81
CA LYS A 63 -19.90 -4.65 5.00
C LYS A 63 -21.18 -4.20 5.73
N GLN A 64 -21.16 -4.14 7.06
CA GLN A 64 -22.26 -3.68 7.91
C GLN A 64 -22.12 -2.18 8.26
N GLY A 65 -21.05 -1.53 7.79
CA GLY A 65 -20.76 -0.13 8.09
C GLY A 65 -20.10 0.09 9.45
N SER A 66 -19.66 -0.97 10.14
CA SER A 66 -18.93 -0.86 11.41
C SER A 66 -17.50 -0.41 11.15
N GLU A 67 -17.01 0.51 11.98
CA GLU A 67 -15.62 0.97 11.91
C GLU A 67 -14.64 -0.17 12.25
N VAL A 68 -13.70 -0.44 11.34
CA VAL A 68 -12.61 -1.42 11.51
C VAL A 68 -11.27 -0.71 11.64
N VAL A 69 -11.05 0.32 10.81
CA VAL A 69 -9.89 1.21 10.91
C VAL A 69 -10.39 2.62 11.20
N PRO A 70 -9.90 3.29 12.25
CA PRO A 70 -10.41 4.59 12.68
C PRO A 70 -10.12 5.70 11.67
N PHE A 71 -10.98 6.72 11.65
CA PHE A 71 -10.87 7.91 10.78
C PHE A 71 -9.79 8.88 11.27
N ILE A 72 -8.52 8.47 11.19
CA ILE A 72 -7.38 9.26 11.67
C ILE A 72 -6.35 9.59 10.58
N TYR A 73 -6.45 8.96 9.41
CA TYR A 73 -5.47 9.10 8.34
C TYR A 73 -5.81 10.25 7.40
N ASP A 74 -4.80 10.90 6.84
CA ASP A 74 -4.97 11.93 5.81
C ASP A 74 -5.25 11.34 4.42
N ASP A 75 -4.98 10.04 4.26
CA ASP A 75 -5.30 9.23 3.09
C ASP A 75 -5.18 7.75 3.48
N LEU A 76 -5.98 6.89 2.86
CA LEU A 76 -5.95 5.44 3.08
C LEU A 76 -6.33 4.73 1.78
N ARG A 77 -5.44 3.88 1.29
CA ARG A 77 -5.70 3.05 0.12
C ARG A 77 -6.37 1.74 0.51
N ASN A 78 -7.00 1.10 -0.47
CA ASN A 78 -7.57 -0.23 -0.30
C ASN A 78 -6.54 -1.23 0.25
N PHE A 79 -7.04 -2.16 1.08
CA PHE A 79 -6.25 -3.29 1.54
C PHE A 79 -5.81 -4.14 0.34
N SER A 80 -4.58 -4.64 0.39
CA SER A 80 -4.03 -5.63 -0.52
C SER A 80 -3.02 -6.49 0.25
N GLU A 81 -3.16 -7.81 0.15
CA GLU A 81 -2.35 -8.79 0.87
C GLU A 81 -2.33 -8.57 2.39
N GLY A 82 -3.47 -8.15 2.96
CA GLY A 82 -3.64 -7.87 4.38
C GLY A 82 -3.04 -6.54 4.86
N ARG A 83 -2.65 -5.64 3.95
CA ARG A 83 -2.06 -4.33 4.28
C ARG A 83 -2.71 -3.19 3.51
N ALA A 84 -2.84 -2.03 4.13
CA ALA A 84 -3.26 -0.80 3.47
C ALA A 84 -2.17 0.26 3.59
N ALA A 85 -1.91 0.99 2.50
CA ALA A 85 -1.07 2.17 2.54
C ALA A 85 -1.85 3.31 3.19
N ALA A 86 -1.32 3.85 4.29
CA ALA A 86 -1.94 4.93 5.04
C ALA A 86 -1.01 6.14 5.06
N ARG A 87 -1.57 7.36 5.06
CA ARG A 87 -0.82 8.61 5.13
C ARG A 87 -1.12 9.37 6.42
N MET A 88 -0.06 9.86 7.06
CA MET A 88 -0.13 10.80 8.17
C MET A 88 0.81 11.97 7.88
N GLY A 89 0.27 13.18 7.80
CA GLY A 89 0.96 14.36 7.30
C GLY A 89 1.49 14.13 5.89
N ASN A 90 2.81 14.22 5.74
CA ASN A 90 3.49 14.11 4.45
C ASN A 90 4.14 12.73 4.22
N VAL A 91 3.90 11.76 5.11
CA VAL A 91 4.55 10.45 5.04
C VAL A 91 3.54 9.32 4.98
N TRP A 92 3.90 8.30 4.21
CA TRP A 92 3.19 7.06 4.03
C TRP A 92 3.84 5.94 4.84
N GLY A 93 3.01 5.03 5.33
CA GLY A 93 3.37 3.75 5.92
C GLY A 93 2.35 2.68 5.52
N PHE A 94 2.47 1.49 6.10
CA PHE A 94 1.48 0.43 5.89
C PHE A 94 0.92 -0.06 7.23
N ILE A 95 -0.40 -0.20 7.27
CA ILE A 95 -1.12 -0.76 8.40
C ILE A 95 -1.72 -2.12 8.05
N ASN A 96 -1.96 -2.95 9.05
CA ASN A 96 -2.77 -4.15 8.93
C ASN A 96 -4.24 -3.87 9.30
N LYS A 97 -5.10 -4.89 9.25
CA LYS A 97 -6.54 -4.77 9.55
C LYS A 97 -6.85 -4.42 11.01
N GLU A 98 -5.93 -4.72 11.92
CA GLU A 98 -6.03 -4.30 13.33
C GLU A 98 -5.49 -2.88 13.57
N ASN A 99 -5.31 -2.09 12.51
CA ASN A 99 -4.77 -0.73 12.55
C ASN A 99 -3.36 -0.62 13.15
N LYS A 100 -2.56 -1.69 13.08
CA LYS A 100 -1.16 -1.68 13.52
C LYS A 100 -0.27 -1.31 12.34
N ALA A 101 0.64 -0.37 12.56
CA ALA A 101 1.69 -0.07 11.59
C ALA A 101 2.64 -1.27 11.45
N VAL A 102 2.57 -1.96 10.32
CA VAL A 102 3.46 -3.08 9.96
C VAL A 102 4.67 -2.61 9.15
N VAL A 103 4.56 -1.44 8.53
CA VAL A 103 5.69 -0.70 7.97
C VAL A 103 5.61 0.76 8.46
N PRO A 104 6.68 1.32 9.02
CA PRO A 104 6.68 2.68 9.58
C PRO A 104 6.28 3.77 8.57
N PHE A 105 5.67 4.84 9.08
CA PHE A 105 5.36 6.04 8.32
C PHE A 105 6.64 6.85 8.04
N ALA A 106 7.29 6.59 6.92
CA ALA A 106 8.61 7.14 6.60
C ALA A 106 8.84 7.45 5.12
N PHE A 107 7.86 7.20 4.26
CA PHE A 107 8.00 7.28 2.79
C PHE A 107 7.26 8.49 2.23
N GLU A 108 7.82 9.14 1.21
CA GLU A 108 7.14 10.23 0.49
C GLU A 108 6.07 9.68 -0.45
N THR A 109 6.27 8.47 -0.97
CA THR A 109 5.31 7.79 -1.83
C THR A 109 5.44 6.29 -1.66
N VAL A 110 4.32 5.60 -1.71
CA VAL A 110 4.23 4.14 -1.71
C VAL A 110 3.27 3.70 -2.82
N TYR A 111 3.36 2.45 -3.24
CA TYR A 111 2.38 1.75 -4.06
C TYR A 111 1.84 0.56 -3.28
N SER A 112 0.62 0.11 -3.59
CA SER A 112 0.01 -1.04 -2.90
C SER A 112 0.84 -2.30 -3.10
N TYR A 113 0.74 -3.24 -2.15
CA TYR A 113 1.40 -4.53 -2.26
C TYR A 113 0.84 -5.34 -3.42
N SER A 114 1.73 -6.03 -4.13
CA SER A 114 1.45 -7.03 -5.14
C SER A 114 2.60 -8.04 -5.18
N GLU A 115 2.27 -9.32 -5.18
CA GLU A 115 3.24 -10.42 -5.16
C GLU A 115 4.23 -10.32 -3.99
N GLY A 116 3.75 -9.89 -2.81
CA GLY A 116 4.55 -9.75 -1.60
C GLY A 116 5.51 -8.55 -1.56
N LEU A 117 5.46 -7.66 -2.56
CA LEU A 117 6.33 -6.49 -2.67
C LEU A 117 5.53 -5.19 -2.80
N ALA A 118 6.09 -4.09 -2.31
CA ALA A 118 5.60 -2.73 -2.54
C ALA A 118 6.73 -1.81 -3.01
N LEU A 119 6.47 -1.00 -4.03
CA LEU A 119 7.38 0.05 -4.46
C LEU A 119 7.23 1.27 -3.54
N VAL A 120 8.34 1.78 -3.01
CA VAL A 120 8.37 2.93 -2.11
C VAL A 120 9.45 3.94 -2.51
N MET A 121 9.24 5.21 -2.14
CA MET A 121 10.16 6.32 -2.35
C MET A 121 10.34 7.09 -1.05
N GLN A 122 11.56 7.52 -0.77
CA GLN A 122 11.92 8.30 0.42
C GLN A 122 12.75 9.51 0.01
N LYS A 123 12.63 10.60 0.77
CA LYS A 123 13.35 11.85 0.52
C LYS A 123 14.84 11.62 0.26
N GLY A 124 15.31 12.06 -0.91
CA GLY A 124 16.71 11.94 -1.32
C GLY A 124 17.17 10.52 -1.69
N ARG A 125 16.27 9.54 -1.75
CA ARG A 125 16.54 8.18 -2.27
C ARG A 125 15.76 7.93 -3.57
N ASN A 126 16.28 7.04 -4.41
CA ASN A 126 15.54 6.49 -5.55
C ASN A 126 14.44 5.53 -5.07
N ALA A 127 13.52 5.16 -5.96
CA ALA A 127 12.48 4.17 -5.67
C ALA A 127 13.09 2.77 -5.42
N TYR A 128 12.52 1.98 -4.51
CA TYR A 128 12.93 0.61 -4.23
C TYR A 128 11.75 -0.25 -3.77
N PHE A 129 11.89 -1.57 -3.88
CA PHE A 129 10.89 -2.51 -3.39
C PHE A 129 11.19 -2.90 -1.95
N ILE A 130 10.14 -2.89 -1.12
CA ILE A 130 10.14 -3.51 0.20
C ILE A 130 9.30 -4.78 0.18
N ASP A 131 9.69 -5.74 1.00
CA ASP A 131 8.89 -6.92 1.29
C ASP A 131 7.80 -6.63 2.32
N LYS A 132 7.01 -7.66 2.64
CA LYS A 132 5.89 -7.62 3.57
C LYS A 132 6.23 -7.19 5.01
N ASN A 133 7.52 -7.24 5.39
CA ASN A 133 8.06 -6.83 6.69
C ASN A 133 8.67 -5.42 6.63
N GLY A 134 8.70 -4.79 5.46
CA GLY A 134 9.34 -3.50 5.22
C GLY A 134 10.84 -3.60 4.92
N GLU A 135 11.39 -4.80 4.72
CA GLU A 135 12.80 -5.00 4.39
C GLU A 135 13.04 -4.75 2.90
N VAL A 136 14.16 -4.10 2.56
CA VAL A 136 14.47 -3.73 1.17
C VAL A 136 14.88 -4.98 0.39
N ASN A 137 14.07 -5.37 -0.60
CA ASN A 137 14.31 -6.55 -1.42
C ASN A 137 15.13 -6.21 -2.69
N ILE A 138 14.79 -5.11 -3.37
CA ILE A 138 15.47 -4.67 -4.60
C ILE A 138 15.60 -3.15 -4.58
N ALA A 139 16.82 -2.64 -4.42
CA ALA A 139 17.11 -1.24 -4.70
C ALA A 139 17.20 -1.04 -6.21
N LEU A 140 16.29 -0.25 -6.81
CA LEU A 140 16.48 0.22 -8.18
C LEU A 140 17.64 1.24 -8.17
N LYS A 141 18.87 0.74 -8.24
CA LYS A 141 20.04 1.60 -8.45
C LYS A 141 19.92 2.19 -9.85
N ARG A 142 19.76 3.52 -9.95
CA ARG A 142 19.99 4.25 -11.21
C ARG A 142 21.44 3.97 -11.64
N SER A 143 21.58 3.21 -12.72
CA SER A 143 22.82 2.77 -13.40
C SER A 143 24.01 2.45 -12.49
N TYR A 144 24.50 1.21 -12.53
CA TYR A 144 25.88 0.91 -12.13
C TYR A 144 26.83 1.92 -12.79
N ASN A 145 27.47 2.76 -11.99
CA ASN A 145 28.53 3.66 -12.44
C ASN A 145 29.85 2.89 -12.53
N ILE A 146 30.82 3.40 -13.28
CA ILE A 146 32.08 2.69 -13.59
C ILE A 146 32.83 2.21 -12.34
N LEU A 147 32.65 2.89 -11.21
CA LEU A 147 33.23 2.51 -9.91
C LEU A 147 32.65 1.21 -9.36
N ASP A 148 31.37 0.93 -9.57
CA ASP A 148 30.75 -0.33 -9.14
C ASP A 148 31.29 -1.51 -9.98
N TYR A 149 31.47 -1.31 -11.29
CA TYR A 149 32.11 -2.30 -12.16
C TYR A 149 33.59 -2.52 -11.82
N ALA A 150 34.32 -1.45 -11.51
CA ALA A 150 35.72 -1.57 -11.08
C ALA A 150 35.84 -2.39 -9.79
N LYS A 151 34.99 -2.12 -8.78
CA LYS A 151 34.97 -2.87 -7.53
C LYS A 151 34.63 -4.36 -7.75
N MET A 152 33.66 -4.67 -8.61
CA MET A 152 33.35 -6.05 -8.96
C MET A 152 34.51 -6.75 -9.69
N GLY A 153 35.21 -6.05 -10.59
CA GLY A 153 36.40 -6.58 -11.28
C GLY A 153 37.55 -6.91 -10.33
N PHE A 154 37.85 -6.03 -9.37
CA PHE A 154 38.85 -6.29 -8.33
C PHE A 154 38.49 -7.50 -7.46
N LEU A 155 37.21 -7.64 -7.09
CA LEU A 155 36.75 -8.77 -6.29
C LEU A 155 36.92 -10.11 -7.03
N ALA A 156 36.57 -10.14 -8.32
CA ALA A 156 36.75 -11.34 -9.15
C ALA A 156 38.24 -11.75 -9.27
N LEU A 157 39.14 -10.80 -9.46
CA LEU A 157 40.59 -11.07 -9.52
C LEU A 157 41.15 -11.55 -8.18
N ALA A 158 40.68 -10.98 -7.07
CA ALA A 158 41.10 -11.41 -5.73
C ALA A 158 40.68 -12.86 -5.44
N VAL A 159 39.45 -13.24 -5.82
CA VAL A 159 38.96 -14.62 -5.66
C VAL A 159 39.73 -15.58 -6.57
N ALA A 160 39.96 -15.22 -7.84
CA ALA A 160 40.75 -16.03 -8.76
C ALA A 160 42.19 -16.24 -8.25
N GLY A 161 42.83 -15.20 -7.71
CA GLY A 161 44.13 -15.28 -7.07
C GLY A 161 44.14 -16.20 -5.86
N LEU A 162 43.11 -16.14 -5.01
CA LEU A 162 42.99 -17.00 -3.83
C LEU A 162 42.84 -18.47 -4.21
N VAL A 163 41.98 -18.76 -5.20
CA VAL A 163 41.80 -20.12 -5.74
C VAL A 163 43.10 -20.65 -6.33
N PHE A 164 43.83 -19.83 -7.08
CA PHE A 164 45.13 -20.21 -7.63
C PHE A 164 46.18 -20.51 -6.55
N MET A 165 46.23 -19.71 -5.48
CA MET A 165 47.13 -19.97 -4.34
C MET A 165 46.79 -21.28 -3.62
N LEU A 166 45.50 -21.58 -3.43
CA LEU A 166 45.06 -22.83 -2.80
C LEU A 166 45.37 -24.06 -3.66
N ILE A 167 45.22 -23.98 -4.98
CA ILE A 167 45.58 -25.09 -5.90
C ILE A 167 47.09 -25.36 -5.84
N ARG A 168 47.93 -24.33 -5.78
CA ARG A 168 49.39 -24.49 -5.65
C ARG A 168 49.83 -25.02 -4.29
N ALA A 169 49.04 -24.83 -3.23
CA ALA A 169 49.36 -25.37 -1.91
C ALA A 169 49.04 -26.87 -1.76
N LEU A 170 48.34 -27.46 -2.75
CA LEU A 170 47.85 -28.85 -2.74
C LEU A 170 48.58 -29.78 -3.73
N ILE A 171 49.57 -29.28 -4.46
CA ILE A 171 50.42 -30.03 -5.42
C ILE A 171 51.87 -29.92 -4.95
#